data_AF-A0A2D7U7C1-F1
#
_entry.id   AF-A0A2D7U7C1-F1
#
_cell.length_a   1.000
_cell.length_b   1.000
_cell.length_c   1.000
_cell.angle_alpha   90.00
_cell.angle_beta   90.00
_cell.angle_gamma   90.00
#
_symmetry.space_group_name_H-M   'P 1'
#
loop_
_entity.id
_entity.type
_entity.pdbx_description
1 polymer ?
#
loop_
_entity_poly.entity_id
_entity_poly.type
_entity_poly.pdbx_seq_one_letter_code
_entity_poly.pdbx_strand_id
1 'polypeptide(L)'
;MSRSLYLSNSELIEKSVANNESELTHTGALLSLTGNRTGRSPKDRFIVQESSTKDKIEWGEVNKPFNSDHFDKLWEKVSAYLDDKDNYVSNVHVGSNKDHYIPVHIKSELAWHSLFSKLIFISPESFNEENKEVWKIVTAANYVCDPEEDHTNSESCVIINFLRRKVIIAGMKYAGEMKKSMFAVQNFLLPEKGVLPMHCSANQTSDKRTTLFFGLSGTGKTTLSADPKCSLIGDDEHGWGDGTVFNFEGGCYAKCINLSKQNEPLIWDAIKFGSILENVVINEQGVPDYSDSKYTENTRVCYPRDFIEGAVPANEGDEPDSIVFLTCDLSGVLPPVSILNENAAAYHFLSGYTAKVGSTEIGESKSMDFTFSTCFGAPFFPRPAGVYADLLIKRVRKNKTKVFLVNTGWTGGGYGVGKRFPIPVTRAIINGIQDNKIDFDNLAYLNKLNLYIPNELEGVDSSFLNPKTSWSSAEDYDLECDKLCERFKQNFKKFNVSQEIIDAGPK
;
A
#
# COMPACT_ATOMS: atom_id res chain seq x y z
N MET A 1 -2.66 29.72 -27.40
CA MET A 1 -1.42 29.37 -26.67
C MET A 1 -1.86 28.59 -25.46
N SER A 2 -1.44 27.33 -25.38
CA SER A 2 -1.50 26.51 -24.18
C SER A 2 -0.79 27.18 -23.02
N ARG A 3 -1.27 26.96 -21.80
CA ARG A 3 -0.67 27.50 -20.57
C ARG A 3 -0.35 26.38 -19.60
N SER A 4 0.82 26.47 -18.97
CA SER A 4 1.11 25.73 -17.74
C SER A 4 0.59 26.50 -16.54
N LEU A 5 -0.40 25.94 -15.85
CA LEU A 5 -1.13 26.57 -14.77
C LEU A 5 -0.64 26.04 -13.41
N TYR A 6 -0.25 26.96 -12.53
CA TYR A 6 0.13 26.68 -11.14
C TYR A 6 -1.00 27.18 -10.24
N LEU A 7 -1.83 26.26 -9.76
CA LEU A 7 -3.09 26.60 -9.09
C LEU A 7 -3.12 26.11 -7.64
N SER A 8 -3.81 26.87 -6.79
CA SER A 8 -4.20 26.44 -5.44
C SER A 8 -5.18 25.26 -5.49
N ASN A 9 -5.39 24.59 -4.35
CA ASN A 9 -6.30 23.44 -4.31
C ASN A 9 -7.75 23.85 -4.65
N SER A 10 -8.20 25.02 -4.17
CA SER A 10 -9.53 25.54 -4.51
C SER A 10 -9.68 25.87 -6.00
N GLU A 11 -8.68 26.51 -6.61
CA GLU A 11 -8.69 26.80 -8.05
C GLU A 11 -8.66 25.51 -8.89
N LEU A 12 -7.97 24.45 -8.44
CA LEU A 12 -7.98 23.14 -9.11
C LEU A 12 -9.36 22.48 -9.02
N ILE A 13 -10.04 22.58 -7.87
CA ILE A 13 -11.42 22.10 -7.71
C ILE A 13 -12.36 22.84 -8.68
N GLU A 14 -12.30 24.17 -8.69
CA GLU A 14 -13.10 25.00 -9.59
C GLU A 14 -12.85 24.67 -11.06
N LYS A 15 -11.57 24.51 -11.45
CA LYS A 15 -11.20 24.12 -12.82
C LYS A 15 -11.67 22.74 -13.18
N SER A 16 -11.57 21.77 -12.27
CA SER A 16 -12.04 20.42 -12.52
C SER A 16 -13.54 20.37 -12.84
N VAL A 17 -14.33 21.09 -12.04
CA VAL A 17 -15.78 21.20 -12.25
C VAL A 17 -16.09 21.96 -13.55
N ALA A 18 -15.42 23.09 -13.79
CA ALA A 18 -15.62 23.89 -15.01
C ALA A 18 -15.26 23.12 -16.31
N ASN A 19 -14.28 22.22 -16.23
CA ASN A 19 -13.86 21.38 -17.34
C ASN A 19 -14.71 20.11 -17.51
N ASN A 20 -15.72 19.87 -16.65
CA ASN A 20 -16.49 18.63 -16.60
C ASN A 20 -15.62 17.37 -16.35
N GLU A 21 -14.52 17.54 -15.62
CA GLU A 21 -13.68 16.42 -15.18
C GLU A 21 -14.24 15.77 -13.90
N SER A 22 -14.98 16.54 -13.11
CA SER A 22 -15.52 16.15 -11.81
C SER A 22 -16.81 16.89 -11.48
N GLU A 23 -17.52 16.41 -10.45
CA GLU A 23 -18.66 17.10 -9.82
C GLU A 23 -18.49 17.17 -8.30
N LEU A 24 -19.29 17.99 -7.61
CA LEU A 24 -19.24 18.09 -6.14
C LEU A 24 -20.35 17.23 -5.50
N THR A 25 -19.99 16.54 -4.43
CA THR A 25 -20.96 15.83 -3.58
C THR A 25 -21.62 16.79 -2.58
N HIS A 26 -22.61 16.30 -1.83
CA HIS A 26 -23.28 17.08 -0.77
C HIS A 26 -22.34 17.55 0.36
N THR A 27 -21.18 16.89 0.55
CA THR A 27 -20.16 17.33 1.53
C THR A 27 -19.12 18.29 0.92
N GLY A 28 -19.26 18.60 -0.37
CA GLY A 28 -18.29 19.39 -1.13
C GLY A 28 -17.06 18.59 -1.57
N ALA A 29 -16.99 17.28 -1.32
CA ALA A 29 -15.93 16.44 -1.87
C ALA A 29 -16.03 16.39 -3.41
N LEU A 30 -14.88 16.35 -4.08
CA LEU A 30 -14.81 16.28 -5.54
C LEU A 30 -14.98 14.83 -6.01
N LEU A 31 -16.00 14.51 -6.79
CA LEU A 31 -16.20 13.17 -7.36
C LEU A 31 -15.68 13.12 -8.81
N SER A 32 -14.82 12.14 -9.10
CA SER A 32 -14.31 11.88 -10.46
C SER A 32 -14.50 10.42 -10.86
N LEU A 33 -14.75 10.18 -12.15
CA LEU A 33 -14.84 8.84 -12.73
C LEU A 33 -13.63 8.55 -13.64
N THR A 34 -13.08 7.34 -13.52
CA THR A 34 -11.86 6.96 -14.25
C THR A 34 -12.12 6.10 -15.49
N GLY A 35 -13.39 5.89 -15.83
CA GLY A 35 -13.80 5.09 -16.98
C GLY A 35 -13.54 3.60 -16.77
N ASN A 36 -13.09 2.90 -17.82
CA ASN A 36 -12.92 1.44 -17.79
C ASN A 36 -11.78 0.97 -16.88
N ARG A 37 -10.80 1.85 -16.60
CA ARG A 37 -9.65 1.55 -15.74
C ARG A 37 -9.93 2.10 -14.34
N THR A 38 -10.56 1.30 -13.49
CA THR A 38 -10.92 1.66 -12.10
C THR A 38 -9.93 1.11 -11.06
N GLY A 39 -8.76 0.67 -11.52
CA GLY A 39 -7.70 0.09 -10.72
C GLY A 39 -6.40 0.05 -11.49
N ARG A 40 -5.37 -0.56 -10.90
CA ARG A 40 -4.04 -0.65 -11.52
C ARG A 40 -4.07 -1.51 -12.77
N SER A 41 -3.11 -1.24 -13.66
CA SER A 41 -2.92 -1.98 -14.91
C SER A 41 -1.51 -2.61 -14.98
N PRO A 42 -1.23 -3.68 -14.21
CA PRO A 42 0.12 -4.26 -14.14
C PRO A 42 0.71 -4.67 -15.49
N LYS A 43 -0.14 -5.03 -16.46
CA LYS A 43 0.30 -5.43 -17.79
C LYS A 43 0.90 -4.28 -18.61
N ASP A 44 0.51 -3.05 -18.30
CA ASP A 44 0.90 -1.81 -18.99
C ASP A 44 1.98 -1.03 -18.21
N ARG A 45 2.53 -1.63 -17.15
CA ARG A 45 3.61 -1.07 -16.35
C ARG A 45 4.97 -1.60 -16.81
N PHE A 46 5.91 -0.69 -17.05
CA PHE A 46 7.26 -1.02 -17.50
C PHE A 46 8.32 -0.21 -16.76
N ILE A 47 9.56 -0.71 -16.79
CA ILE A 47 10.76 -0.02 -16.33
C ILE A 47 11.76 0.00 -17.49
N VAL A 48 12.33 1.16 -17.78
CA VAL A 48 13.35 1.28 -18.82
C VAL A 48 14.57 0.43 -18.47
N GLN A 49 14.97 -0.43 -19.40
CA GLN A 49 16.15 -1.28 -19.25
C GLN A 49 17.39 -0.48 -19.65
N GLU A 50 18.00 0.16 -18.64
CA GLU A 50 19.18 1.02 -18.78
C GLU A 50 20.40 0.41 -18.05
N SER A 51 21.60 0.80 -18.47
CA SER A 51 22.85 0.23 -17.95
C SER A 51 23.07 0.46 -16.45
N SER A 52 22.58 1.58 -15.89
CA SER A 52 22.73 1.95 -14.49
C SER A 52 21.95 1.08 -13.50
N THR A 53 20.84 0.47 -13.95
CA THR A 53 19.91 -0.23 -13.06
C THR A 53 19.59 -1.65 -13.49
N LYS A 54 19.90 -2.06 -14.73
CA LYS A 54 19.55 -3.39 -15.27
C LYS A 54 19.98 -4.57 -14.41
N ASP A 55 21.15 -4.50 -13.76
CA ASP A 55 21.70 -5.62 -12.98
C ASP A 55 21.19 -5.63 -11.53
N LYS A 56 20.40 -4.60 -11.14
CA LYS A 56 19.82 -4.45 -9.81
C LYS A 56 18.31 -4.70 -9.77
N ILE A 57 17.68 -4.79 -10.94
CA ILE A 57 16.23 -5.00 -11.09
C ILE A 57 15.96 -6.50 -11.27
N GLU A 58 14.97 -7.02 -10.53
CA GLU A 58 14.40 -8.35 -10.72
C GLU A 58 13.42 -8.29 -11.90
N TRP A 59 13.93 -8.53 -13.12
CA TRP A 59 13.13 -8.52 -14.33
C TRP A 59 12.16 -9.71 -14.39
N GLY A 60 10.94 -9.48 -14.86
CA GLY A 60 9.93 -10.53 -15.00
C GLY A 60 8.54 -9.96 -15.31
N GLU A 61 7.50 -10.73 -14.99
CA GLU A 61 6.10 -10.32 -15.24
C GLU A 61 5.69 -9.02 -14.54
N VAL A 62 6.31 -8.72 -13.39
CA VAL A 62 6.05 -7.51 -12.60
C VAL A 62 6.87 -6.31 -13.09
N ASN A 63 8.17 -6.51 -13.29
CA ASN A 63 9.09 -5.48 -13.75
C ASN A 63 9.46 -5.80 -15.20
N LYS A 64 8.65 -5.30 -16.14
CA LYS A 64 8.83 -5.55 -17.56
C LYS A 64 9.83 -4.55 -18.15
N PRO A 65 10.80 -4.99 -18.97
CA PRO A 65 11.75 -4.08 -19.59
C PRO A 65 11.08 -3.21 -20.66
N PHE A 66 11.54 -1.97 -20.76
CA PHE A 66 11.20 -1.05 -21.85
C PHE A 66 12.48 -0.52 -22.49
N ASN A 67 12.49 -0.35 -23.82
CA ASN A 67 13.67 0.17 -24.51
C ASN A 67 13.86 1.67 -24.25
N SER A 68 15.09 2.11 -24.01
CA SER A 68 15.40 3.52 -23.68
C SER A 68 15.10 4.49 -24.82
N ASP A 69 15.38 4.13 -26.07
CA ASP A 69 15.14 5.01 -27.23
C ASP A 69 13.64 5.14 -27.52
N HIS A 70 12.89 4.05 -27.32
CA HIS A 70 11.43 4.08 -27.42
C HIS A 70 10.84 4.97 -26.32
N PHE A 71 11.39 4.93 -25.12
CA PHE A 71 10.97 5.81 -24.02
C PHE A 71 11.21 7.28 -24.36
N ASP A 72 12.41 7.61 -24.86
CA ASP A 72 12.75 9.00 -25.18
C ASP A 72 11.81 9.55 -26.28
N LYS A 73 11.48 8.75 -27.31
CA LYS A 73 10.48 9.12 -28.33
C LYS A 73 9.07 9.31 -27.76
N LEU A 74 8.60 8.38 -26.93
CA LEU A 74 7.27 8.46 -26.33
C LEU A 74 7.18 9.65 -25.36
N TRP A 75 8.25 9.94 -24.61
CA TRP A 75 8.34 11.12 -23.76
C TRP A 75 8.13 12.41 -24.56
N GLU A 76 8.77 12.53 -25.72
CA GLU A 76 8.59 13.69 -26.61
C GLU A 76 7.16 13.79 -27.13
N LYS A 77 6.57 12.69 -27.64
CA LYS A 77 5.18 12.65 -28.12
C LYS A 77 4.19 13.09 -27.03
N VAL A 78 4.28 12.48 -25.84
CA VAL A 78 3.37 12.76 -24.72
C VAL A 78 3.57 14.18 -24.18
N SER A 79 4.82 14.66 -24.11
CA SER A 79 5.10 16.03 -23.68
C SER A 79 4.51 17.04 -24.66
N ALA A 80 4.69 16.84 -25.97
CA ALA A 80 4.14 17.67 -27.02
C ALA A 80 2.60 17.69 -27.00
N TYR A 81 1.97 16.53 -26.78
CA TYR A 81 0.52 16.43 -26.57
C TYR A 81 0.03 17.30 -25.40
N LEU A 82 0.76 17.31 -24.27
CA LEU A 82 0.43 18.16 -23.12
C LEU A 82 0.73 19.64 -23.38
N ASP A 83 1.75 19.93 -24.19
CA ASP A 83 2.13 21.30 -24.58
C ASP A 83 1.15 21.93 -25.57
N ASP A 84 0.28 21.17 -26.23
CA ASP A 84 -0.76 21.72 -27.11
C ASP A 84 -2.05 22.13 -26.34
N LYS A 85 -2.09 21.89 -25.03
CA LYS A 85 -3.26 22.11 -24.18
C LYS A 85 -2.90 22.88 -22.92
N ASP A 86 -3.90 23.49 -22.29
CA ASP A 86 -3.74 23.93 -20.92
C ASP A 86 -3.42 22.70 -20.05
N ASN A 87 -2.38 22.82 -19.24
CA ASN A 87 -1.90 21.76 -18.37
C ASN A 87 -1.63 22.31 -16.97
N TYR A 88 -1.66 21.43 -15.99
CA TYR A 88 -1.57 21.77 -14.57
C TYR A 88 -0.24 21.28 -14.01
N VAL A 89 0.46 22.15 -13.27
CA VAL A 89 1.77 21.83 -12.70
C VAL A 89 1.69 21.81 -11.19
N SER A 90 2.20 20.73 -10.60
CA SER A 90 2.36 20.57 -9.16
C SER A 90 3.80 20.23 -8.80
N ASN A 91 4.32 20.88 -7.77
CA ASN A 91 5.65 20.65 -7.21
C ASN A 91 5.48 20.05 -5.81
N VAL A 92 5.89 18.80 -5.65
CA VAL A 92 5.63 18.00 -4.44
C VAL A 92 6.86 17.20 -4.03
N HIS A 93 6.89 16.74 -2.78
CA HIS A 93 7.90 15.81 -2.27
C HIS A 93 7.30 14.42 -2.03
N VAL A 94 8.09 13.38 -2.29
CA VAL A 94 7.78 11.99 -1.93
C VAL A 94 8.76 11.55 -0.85
N GLY A 95 8.28 11.32 0.37
CA GLY A 95 9.09 11.15 1.58
C GLY A 95 9.09 12.40 2.45
N SER A 96 8.75 12.27 3.72
CA SER A 96 8.85 13.35 4.71
C SER A 96 10.28 13.54 5.23
N ASN A 97 11.06 12.46 5.27
CA ASN A 97 12.42 12.54 5.79
C ASN A 97 13.34 13.41 4.92
N LYS A 98 13.96 14.40 5.59
CA LYS A 98 14.82 15.40 4.98
C LYS A 98 15.96 14.81 4.15
N ASP A 99 16.55 13.70 4.54
CA ASP A 99 17.68 13.08 3.83
C ASP A 99 17.22 12.22 2.64
N HIS A 100 15.97 11.75 2.69
CA HIS A 100 15.48 10.71 1.79
C HIS A 100 14.35 11.13 0.86
N TYR A 101 13.74 12.30 1.05
CA TYR A 101 12.69 12.78 0.14
C TYR A 101 13.18 12.94 -1.31
N ILE A 102 12.25 12.75 -2.24
CA ILE A 102 12.43 12.99 -3.67
C ILE A 102 11.58 14.19 -4.08
N PRO A 103 12.18 15.27 -4.61
CA PRO A 103 11.43 16.36 -5.22
C PRO A 103 10.88 15.95 -6.59
N VAL A 104 9.61 16.26 -6.85
CA VAL A 104 8.91 15.86 -8.08
C VAL A 104 8.18 17.05 -8.69
N HIS A 105 8.42 17.28 -9.99
CA HIS A 105 7.59 18.12 -10.84
C HIS A 105 6.59 17.25 -11.59
N ILE A 106 5.30 17.54 -11.44
CA ILE A 106 4.22 16.79 -12.07
C ILE A 106 3.50 17.71 -13.04
N LYS A 107 3.39 17.28 -14.30
CA LYS A 107 2.61 17.95 -15.34
C LYS A 107 1.41 17.09 -15.72
N SER A 108 0.22 17.62 -15.48
CA SER A 108 -1.04 16.89 -15.62
C SER A 108 -1.93 17.49 -16.69
N GLU A 109 -2.58 16.64 -17.47
CA GLU A 109 -3.66 17.04 -18.38
C GLU A 109 -4.90 17.52 -17.63
N LEU A 110 -5.26 16.84 -16.53
CA LEU A 110 -6.50 17.08 -15.79
C LEU A 110 -6.22 17.87 -14.50
N ALA A 111 -7.12 18.79 -14.16
CA ALA A 111 -7.07 19.59 -12.94
C ALA A 111 -7.18 18.70 -11.69
N TRP A 112 -8.09 17.72 -11.69
CA TRP A 112 -8.22 16.82 -10.53
C TRP A 112 -7.03 15.88 -10.34
N HIS A 113 -6.30 15.49 -11.41
CA HIS A 113 -5.03 14.76 -11.27
C HIS A 113 -3.97 15.61 -10.57
N SER A 114 -3.90 16.91 -10.92
CA SER A 114 -3.01 17.85 -10.24
C SER A 114 -3.43 18.02 -8.77
N LEU A 115 -4.73 18.14 -8.48
CA LEU A 115 -5.23 18.18 -7.10
C LEU A 115 -4.85 16.91 -6.34
N PHE A 116 -5.14 15.73 -6.91
CA PHE A 116 -4.78 14.44 -6.32
C PHE A 116 -3.29 14.39 -5.96
N SER A 117 -2.42 14.84 -6.86
CA SER A 117 -0.97 14.85 -6.60
C SER A 117 -0.58 15.70 -5.40
N LYS A 118 -1.25 16.85 -5.19
CA LYS A 118 -1.00 17.74 -4.04
C LYS A 118 -1.60 17.21 -2.73
N LEU A 119 -2.63 16.36 -2.81
CA LEU A 119 -3.24 15.73 -1.65
C LEU A 119 -2.45 14.49 -1.22
N ILE A 120 -2.07 13.62 -2.15
CA ILE A 120 -1.43 12.34 -1.85
C ILE A 120 0.07 12.47 -1.55
N PHE A 121 0.78 13.36 -2.25
CA PHE A 121 2.18 13.65 -1.97
C PHE A 121 2.30 14.83 -1.01
N ILE A 122 3.51 15.05 -0.49
CA ILE A 122 3.76 16.14 0.45
C ILE A 122 3.85 17.44 -0.37
N SER A 123 2.94 18.38 -0.13
CA SER A 123 3.04 19.74 -0.67
C SER A 123 3.91 20.57 0.28
N PRO A 124 5.20 20.81 -0.02
CA PRO A 124 6.09 21.51 0.91
C PRO A 124 5.79 23.01 0.90
N GLU A 125 6.09 23.70 2.01
CA GLU A 125 6.07 25.17 2.05
C GLU A 125 7.11 25.76 1.09
N SER A 126 8.26 25.09 0.97
CA SER A 126 9.39 25.48 0.15
C SER A 126 9.90 24.28 -0.64
N PHE A 127 9.85 24.38 -1.96
CA PHE A 127 10.15 23.26 -2.82
C PHE A 127 11.66 23.02 -2.95
N ASN A 128 12.10 21.85 -2.53
CA ASN A 128 13.44 21.29 -2.79
C ASN A 128 14.59 22.10 -2.17
N GLU A 129 14.46 22.47 -0.90
CA GLU A 129 15.45 23.26 -0.15
C GLU A 129 16.86 22.64 -0.15
N GLU A 130 16.94 21.31 -0.24
CA GLU A 130 18.20 20.57 -0.21
C GLU A 130 18.84 20.45 -1.61
N ASN A 131 18.28 21.12 -2.62
CA ASN A 131 18.78 21.15 -4.00
C ASN A 131 19.00 19.74 -4.59
N LYS A 132 18.09 18.80 -4.28
CA LYS A 132 18.17 17.43 -4.78
C LYS A 132 17.78 17.35 -6.26
N GLU A 133 18.19 16.27 -6.92
CA GLU A 133 17.81 16.02 -8.30
C GLU A 133 16.30 15.77 -8.43
N VAL A 134 15.68 16.53 -9.34
CA VAL A 134 14.22 16.57 -9.49
C VAL A 134 13.73 15.48 -10.44
N TRP A 135 12.74 14.72 -9.97
CA TRP A 135 11.98 13.78 -10.77
C TRP A 135 10.87 14.49 -11.55
N LYS A 136 10.51 13.94 -12.70
CA LYS A 136 9.42 14.47 -13.53
C LYS A 136 8.36 13.41 -13.80
N ILE A 137 7.10 13.75 -13.60
CA ILE A 137 5.96 12.92 -14.00
C ILE A 137 5.17 13.69 -15.05
N VAL A 138 4.80 13.00 -16.14
CA VAL A 138 3.78 13.48 -17.07
C VAL A 138 2.57 12.55 -16.99
N THR A 139 1.38 13.12 -16.73
CA THR A 139 0.11 12.39 -16.76
C THR A 139 -0.79 12.94 -17.87
N ALA A 140 -0.86 12.20 -18.97
CA ALA A 140 -1.68 12.49 -20.14
C ALA A 140 -2.86 11.51 -20.17
N ALA A 141 -3.85 11.79 -19.33
CA ALA A 141 -4.95 10.88 -19.01
C ALA A 141 -5.79 10.47 -20.22
N ASN A 142 -5.91 11.35 -21.22
CA ASN A 142 -6.67 11.09 -22.45
C ASN A 142 -5.77 10.82 -23.68
N TYR A 143 -4.44 10.76 -23.51
CA TYR A 143 -3.56 10.31 -24.59
C TYR A 143 -3.83 8.84 -24.89
N VAL A 144 -3.86 8.45 -26.15
CA VAL A 144 -4.09 7.06 -26.57
C VAL A 144 -2.78 6.57 -27.17
N CYS A 145 -2.12 5.62 -26.50
CA CYS A 145 -0.90 5.03 -27.05
C CYS A 145 -1.23 4.18 -28.27
N ASP A 146 -0.36 4.21 -29.27
CA ASP A 146 -0.37 3.23 -30.36
C ASP A 146 0.56 2.07 -29.97
N PRO A 147 0.07 0.85 -29.69
CA PRO A 147 0.92 -0.25 -29.24
C PRO A 147 2.04 -0.63 -30.22
N GLU A 148 1.81 -0.46 -31.52
CA GLU A 148 2.80 -0.79 -32.55
C GLU A 148 3.89 0.28 -32.64
N GLU A 149 3.52 1.56 -32.61
CA GLU A 149 4.48 2.66 -32.70
C GLU A 149 5.16 3.02 -31.37
N ASP A 150 4.38 3.03 -30.29
CA ASP A 150 4.82 3.45 -28.96
C ASP A 150 5.39 2.26 -28.16
N HIS A 151 5.31 1.04 -28.71
CA HIS A 151 5.83 -0.21 -28.13
C HIS A 151 5.23 -0.52 -26.74
N THR A 152 4.01 -0.09 -26.51
CA THR A 152 3.24 -0.37 -25.28
C THR A 152 2.45 -1.66 -25.41
N ASN A 153 1.96 -2.20 -24.30
CA ASN A 153 1.10 -3.39 -24.31
C ASN A 153 -0.33 -3.08 -24.81
N SER A 154 -0.81 -1.85 -24.58
CA SER A 154 -2.14 -1.41 -24.96
C SER A 154 -2.16 0.10 -25.25
N GLU A 155 -3.35 0.67 -25.40
CA GLU A 155 -3.64 2.10 -25.53
C GLU A 155 -3.22 2.96 -24.31
N SER A 156 -2.58 2.36 -23.32
CA SER A 156 -2.19 3.00 -22.06
C SER A 156 -0.83 2.47 -21.59
N CYS A 157 -0.12 3.27 -20.80
CA CYS A 157 1.14 2.82 -20.18
C CYS A 157 1.52 3.58 -18.91
N VAL A 158 2.28 2.91 -18.05
CA VAL A 158 3.05 3.50 -16.95
C VAL A 158 4.51 3.10 -17.12
N ILE A 159 5.41 4.04 -17.38
CA ILE A 159 6.82 3.72 -17.65
C ILE A 159 7.73 4.53 -16.73
N ILE A 160 8.59 3.83 -15.98
CA ILE A 160 9.57 4.43 -15.07
C ILE A 160 10.95 4.39 -15.71
N ASN A 161 11.63 5.53 -15.75
CA ASN A 161 13.02 5.66 -16.20
C ASN A 161 13.88 6.24 -15.07
N PHE A 162 14.76 5.42 -14.50
CA PHE A 162 15.57 5.79 -13.34
C PHE A 162 16.71 6.74 -13.69
N LEU A 163 17.43 6.50 -14.80
CA LEU A 163 18.56 7.33 -15.25
C LEU A 163 18.10 8.75 -15.57
N ARG A 164 16.94 8.88 -16.21
CA ARG A 164 16.36 10.18 -16.58
C ARG A 164 15.51 10.79 -15.47
N ARG A 165 15.20 10.05 -14.40
CA ARG A 165 14.31 10.45 -13.29
C ARG A 165 12.92 10.88 -13.79
N LYS A 166 12.33 10.04 -14.65
CA LYS A 166 11.08 10.35 -15.35
C LYS A 166 10.06 9.24 -15.19
N VAL A 167 8.79 9.61 -15.13
CA VAL A 167 7.63 8.70 -15.19
C VAL A 167 6.65 9.21 -16.25
N ILE A 168 6.24 8.32 -17.15
CA ILE A 168 5.13 8.55 -18.10
C ILE A 168 3.90 7.80 -17.59
N ILE A 169 2.76 8.48 -17.53
CA ILE A 169 1.44 7.88 -17.33
C ILE A 169 0.56 8.38 -18.47
N ALA A 170 0.21 7.50 -19.40
CA ALA A 170 -0.55 7.86 -20.60
C ALA A 170 -1.77 6.93 -20.76
N GLY A 171 -2.91 7.50 -21.17
CA GLY A 171 -4.16 6.76 -21.39
C GLY A 171 -4.85 6.26 -20.13
N MET A 172 -4.44 6.77 -18.95
CA MET A 172 -4.96 6.31 -17.66
C MET A 172 -5.47 7.47 -16.83
N LYS A 173 -6.75 7.36 -16.44
CA LYS A 173 -7.40 8.26 -15.47
C LYS A 173 -7.29 7.75 -14.03
N TYR A 174 -6.93 6.49 -13.81
CA TYR A 174 -6.80 5.96 -12.46
C TYR A 174 -5.65 6.62 -11.71
N ALA A 175 -5.96 7.41 -10.68
CA ALA A 175 -4.97 8.25 -10.02
C ALA A 175 -3.92 7.47 -9.23
N GLY A 176 -4.26 6.23 -8.82
CA GLY A 176 -3.36 5.34 -8.10
C GLY A 176 -2.05 5.00 -8.83
N GLU A 177 -1.99 5.14 -10.16
CA GLU A 177 -0.74 4.93 -10.92
C GLU A 177 0.32 6.01 -10.62
N MET A 178 -0.10 7.26 -10.36
CA MET A 178 0.83 8.32 -9.92
C MET A 178 1.45 7.96 -8.57
N LYS A 179 0.63 7.60 -7.59
CA LYS A 179 1.07 7.17 -6.26
C LYS A 179 2.04 5.97 -6.36
N LYS A 180 1.60 4.89 -6.99
CA LYS A 180 2.34 3.62 -6.99
C LYS A 180 3.57 3.61 -7.88
N SER A 181 3.66 4.47 -8.90
CA SER A 181 4.90 4.65 -9.65
C SER A 181 6.01 5.24 -8.78
N MET A 182 5.72 6.27 -7.97
CA MET A 182 6.70 6.84 -7.04
C MET A 182 7.01 5.93 -5.85
N PHE A 183 6.05 5.11 -5.41
CA PHE A 183 6.34 4.05 -4.45
C PHE A 183 7.38 3.07 -4.99
N ALA A 184 7.23 2.62 -6.23
CA ALA A 184 8.20 1.75 -6.88
C ALA A 184 9.58 2.41 -7.03
N VAL A 185 9.61 3.73 -7.28
CA VAL A 185 10.86 4.50 -7.31
C VAL A 185 11.56 4.47 -5.95
N GLN A 186 10.84 4.75 -4.86
CA GLN A 186 11.40 4.67 -3.51
C GLN A 186 11.83 3.24 -3.15
N ASN A 187 11.03 2.23 -3.52
CA ASN A 187 11.37 0.82 -3.33
C ASN A 187 12.67 0.41 -4.02
N PHE A 188 13.05 1.08 -5.11
CA PHE A 188 14.33 0.84 -5.78
C PHE A 188 15.47 1.67 -5.17
N LEU A 189 15.27 2.94 -4.84
CA LEU A 189 16.36 3.84 -4.45
C LEU A 189 16.79 3.68 -2.98
N LEU A 190 15.85 3.47 -2.06
CA LEU A 190 16.11 3.47 -0.62
C LEU A 190 16.99 2.31 -0.10
N PRO A 191 16.90 1.08 -0.65
CA PRO A 191 17.77 0.00 -0.20
C PRO A 191 19.28 0.29 -0.33
N GLU A 192 19.71 1.05 -1.34
CA GLU A 192 21.12 1.47 -1.48
C GLU A 192 21.57 2.43 -0.38
N LYS A 193 20.63 3.14 0.23
CA LYS A 193 20.88 4.01 1.40
C LYS A 193 20.70 3.26 2.72
N GLY A 194 20.48 1.94 2.68
CA GLY A 194 20.20 1.14 3.86
C GLY A 194 18.85 1.44 4.52
N VAL A 195 17.91 2.07 3.80
CA VAL A 195 16.56 2.36 4.28
C VAL A 195 15.61 1.29 3.76
N LEU A 196 14.81 0.67 4.64
CA LEU A 196 13.81 -0.32 4.24
C LEU A 196 12.55 0.39 3.76
N PRO A 197 12.20 0.34 2.47
CA PRO A 197 10.91 0.82 2.00
C PRO A 197 9.84 -0.25 2.26
N MET A 198 8.66 0.18 2.68
CA MET A 198 7.64 -0.67 3.29
C MET A 198 6.26 -0.33 2.76
N HIS A 199 5.49 -1.37 2.41
CA HIS A 199 4.07 -1.26 2.11
C HIS A 199 3.26 -1.57 3.37
N CYS A 200 3.17 -0.58 4.25
CA CYS A 200 2.53 -0.68 5.55
C CYS A 200 1.90 0.65 5.96
N SER A 201 0.85 0.60 6.78
CA SER A 201 0.47 1.76 7.58
C SER A 201 1.37 1.86 8.81
N ALA A 202 1.44 3.05 9.40
CA ALA A 202 2.15 3.28 10.65
C ALA A 202 1.37 4.23 11.56
N ASN A 203 1.37 3.93 12.85
CA ASN A 203 0.86 4.83 13.87
C ASN A 203 1.78 4.84 15.09
N GLN A 204 1.49 5.75 16.01
CA GLN A 204 2.28 5.97 17.19
C GLN A 204 1.37 6.12 18.41
N THR A 205 1.70 5.44 19.51
CA THR A 205 1.05 5.64 20.80
C THR A 205 1.40 7.00 21.41
N SER A 206 0.68 7.42 22.45
CA SER A 206 0.92 8.70 23.14
C SER A 206 2.31 8.83 23.76
N ASP A 207 2.96 7.71 24.10
CA ASP A 207 4.34 7.63 24.58
C ASP A 207 5.37 7.41 23.45
N LYS A 208 4.97 7.72 22.21
CA LYS A 208 5.82 7.75 21.01
C LYS A 208 6.32 6.39 20.51
N ARG A 209 5.70 5.27 20.90
CA ARG A 209 6.07 3.95 20.34
C ARG A 209 5.42 3.74 18.97
N THR A 210 6.25 3.59 17.95
CA THR A 210 5.82 3.38 16.56
C THR A 210 5.45 1.91 16.33
N THR A 211 4.30 1.66 15.69
CA THR A 211 3.89 0.33 15.20
C THR A 211 3.67 0.36 13.69
N LEU A 212 4.21 -0.64 13.00
CA LEU A 212 4.04 -0.83 11.55
C LEU A 212 3.04 -1.96 11.26
N PHE A 213 2.11 -1.75 10.33
CA PHE A 213 1.11 -2.75 9.92
C PHE A 213 1.24 -3.07 8.45
N PHE A 214 1.82 -4.22 8.11
CA PHE A 214 1.88 -4.73 6.74
C PHE A 214 0.64 -5.54 6.40
N GLY A 215 0.28 -5.56 5.12
CA GLY A 215 -0.85 -6.35 4.62
C GLY A 215 -1.29 -5.89 3.25
N LEU A 216 -2.09 -6.70 2.56
CA LEU A 216 -2.71 -6.28 1.31
C LEU A 216 -3.91 -5.35 1.54
N SER A 217 -4.48 -4.84 0.46
CA SER A 217 -5.74 -4.10 0.55
C SER A 217 -6.83 -5.00 1.12
N GLY A 218 -7.64 -4.49 2.04
CA GLY A 218 -8.77 -5.23 2.65
C GLY A 218 -8.40 -6.16 3.82
N THR A 219 -7.13 -6.23 4.23
CA THR A 219 -6.70 -7.07 5.37
C THR A 219 -6.77 -6.37 6.73
N GLY A 220 -7.18 -5.09 6.75
CA GLY A 220 -7.38 -4.30 7.97
C GLY A 220 -6.32 -3.23 8.24
N LYS A 221 -5.32 -3.01 7.36
CA LYS A 221 -4.26 -1.98 7.57
C LYS A 221 -4.81 -0.62 8.02
N THR A 222 -5.66 -0.02 7.19
CA THR A 222 -6.22 1.32 7.43
C THR A 222 -7.13 1.33 8.66
N THR A 223 -7.97 0.30 8.82
CA THR A 223 -8.89 0.18 9.97
C THR A 223 -8.16 0.02 11.31
N LEU A 224 -7.03 -0.68 11.33
CA LEU A 224 -6.24 -0.93 12.54
C LEU A 224 -5.23 0.19 12.83
N SER A 225 -4.72 0.88 11.81
CA SER A 225 -3.84 2.03 12.03
C SER A 225 -4.60 3.29 12.44
N ALA A 226 -5.85 3.45 11.99
CA ALA A 226 -6.75 4.54 12.37
C ALA A 226 -7.42 4.27 13.74
N ASP A 227 -6.61 3.95 14.76
CA ASP A 227 -7.06 3.80 16.13
C ASP A 227 -7.16 5.18 16.81
N PRO A 228 -8.32 5.57 17.39
CA PRO A 228 -8.47 6.84 18.11
C PRO A 228 -7.51 7.05 19.28
N LYS A 229 -6.87 6.00 19.82
CA LYS A 229 -5.87 6.09 20.89
C LYS A 229 -4.45 6.38 20.36
N CYS A 230 -4.23 6.25 19.06
CA CYS A 230 -2.94 6.44 18.42
C CYS A 230 -2.97 7.62 17.46
N SER A 231 -1.80 8.18 17.21
CA SER A 231 -1.58 9.19 16.17
C SER A 231 -1.12 8.52 14.88
N LEU A 232 -1.83 8.77 13.78
CA LEU A 232 -1.47 8.25 12.46
C LEU A 232 -0.16 8.90 11.96
N ILE A 233 0.79 8.09 11.51
CA ILE A 233 1.96 8.57 10.74
C ILE A 233 1.60 8.55 9.24
N GLY A 234 1.06 7.43 8.75
CA GLY A 234 0.61 7.26 7.37
C GLY A 234 -0.16 5.96 7.16
N ASP A 235 -0.91 5.82 6.07
CA ASP A 235 -1.81 4.69 5.84
C ASP A 235 -1.27 3.59 4.92
N ASP A 236 -0.17 3.79 4.19
CA ASP A 236 0.21 2.83 3.14
C ASP A 236 1.71 2.69 2.82
N GLU A 237 2.51 3.78 2.80
CA GLU A 237 3.89 3.73 2.28
C GLU A 237 4.89 4.43 3.20
N HIS A 238 5.90 3.69 3.70
CA HIS A 238 6.87 4.21 4.66
C HIS A 238 8.29 3.76 4.37
N GLY A 239 9.27 4.50 4.87
CA GLY A 239 10.67 4.12 4.92
C GLY A 239 11.14 3.95 6.37
N TRP A 240 11.91 2.91 6.65
CA TRP A 240 12.58 2.71 7.94
C TRP A 240 14.09 2.92 7.77
N GLY A 241 14.54 4.07 8.26
CA GLY A 241 15.92 4.55 8.31
C GLY A 241 16.49 4.49 9.72
N ASP A 242 17.78 4.84 9.88
CA ASP A 242 18.40 4.88 11.20
C ASP A 242 17.76 5.99 12.04
N GLY A 243 17.19 5.63 13.19
CA GLY A 243 16.50 6.58 14.06
C GLY A 243 15.13 7.08 13.55
N THR A 244 14.58 6.55 12.45
CA THR A 244 13.34 7.10 11.87
C THR A 244 12.48 6.08 11.12
N VAL A 245 11.17 6.22 11.26
CA VAL A 245 10.16 5.77 10.30
C VAL A 245 9.53 7.01 9.69
N PHE A 246 9.50 7.11 8.37
CA PHE A 246 8.96 8.28 7.68
C PHE A 246 7.96 7.88 6.61
N ASN A 247 6.88 8.65 6.50
CA ASN A 247 5.85 8.45 5.49
C ASN A 247 6.36 8.92 4.12
N PHE A 248 6.00 8.23 3.04
CA PHE A 248 6.27 8.70 1.69
C PHE A 248 5.26 9.72 1.20
N GLU A 249 4.09 9.77 1.84
CA GLU A 249 2.90 10.45 1.38
C GLU A 249 2.55 11.66 2.25
N GLY A 250 1.81 12.61 1.68
CA GLY A 250 1.22 13.76 2.38
C GLY A 250 -0.28 13.58 2.68
N GLY A 251 -0.88 12.50 2.19
CA GLY A 251 -2.29 12.18 2.35
C GLY A 251 -2.55 10.69 2.47
N CYS A 252 -3.82 10.33 2.38
CA CYS A 252 -4.29 8.95 2.38
C CYS A 252 -5.16 8.68 1.15
N TYR A 253 -5.19 7.43 0.71
CA TYR A 253 -5.96 7.00 -0.46
C TYR A 253 -6.78 5.74 -0.14
N ALA A 254 -7.77 5.92 0.73
CA ALA A 254 -8.55 4.86 1.35
C ALA A 254 -9.59 4.27 0.40
N LYS A 255 -9.95 2.99 0.62
CA LYS A 255 -11.11 2.36 -0.03
C LYS A 255 -12.40 2.87 0.60
N CYS A 256 -13.43 3.05 -0.23
CA CYS A 256 -14.75 3.54 0.19
C CYS A 256 -15.84 2.46 0.18
N ILE A 257 -15.62 1.30 -0.46
CA ILE A 257 -16.65 0.26 -0.53
C ILE A 257 -17.03 -0.21 0.88
N ASN A 258 -18.32 -0.18 1.19
CA ASN A 258 -18.91 -0.45 2.51
C ASN A 258 -18.40 0.45 3.66
N LEU A 259 -17.86 1.64 3.35
CA LEU A 259 -17.46 2.61 4.35
C LEU A 259 -18.65 3.01 5.24
N SER A 260 -18.43 3.04 6.55
CA SER A 260 -19.44 3.48 7.51
C SER A 260 -18.83 4.36 8.59
N LYS A 261 -19.56 5.38 9.04
CA LYS A 261 -19.11 6.23 10.16
C LYS A 261 -18.87 5.43 11.45
N GLN A 262 -19.61 4.33 11.64
CA GLN A 262 -19.47 3.49 12.83
C GLN A 262 -18.12 2.77 12.88
N ASN A 263 -17.67 2.21 11.76
CA ASN A 263 -16.45 1.40 11.73
C ASN A 263 -15.20 2.24 11.45
N GLU A 264 -15.32 3.28 10.60
CA GLU A 264 -14.20 4.13 10.18
C GLU A 264 -14.53 5.64 10.29
N PRO A 265 -14.79 6.16 11.51
CA PRO A 265 -15.23 7.55 11.70
C PRO A 265 -14.23 8.59 11.18
N LEU A 266 -12.92 8.36 11.36
CA LEU A 266 -11.87 9.28 10.91
C LEU A 266 -11.83 9.41 9.38
N ILE A 267 -12.00 8.30 8.66
CA ILE A 267 -12.06 8.30 7.19
C ILE A 267 -13.34 8.98 6.72
N TRP A 268 -14.48 8.67 7.36
CA TRP A 268 -15.77 9.27 7.04
C TRP A 268 -15.73 10.80 7.16
N ASP A 269 -15.18 11.31 8.28
CA ASP A 269 -15.13 12.76 8.55
C ASP A 269 -14.08 13.50 7.69
N ALA A 270 -13.16 12.77 7.05
CA ALA A 270 -12.25 13.30 6.05
C ALA A 270 -12.92 13.54 4.67
N ILE A 271 -14.13 13.01 4.43
CA ILE A 271 -14.85 13.18 3.15
C ILE A 271 -15.62 14.50 3.13
N LYS A 272 -14.90 15.57 2.85
CA LYS A 272 -15.41 16.95 2.81
C LYS A 272 -14.75 17.74 1.67
N PHE A 273 -15.10 19.03 1.53
CA PHE A 273 -14.42 19.93 0.59
C PHE A 273 -12.89 19.84 0.73
N GLY A 274 -12.21 19.64 -0.41
CA GLY A 274 -10.76 19.38 -0.45
C GLY A 274 -10.37 17.90 -0.51
N SER A 275 -11.32 16.96 -0.39
CA SER A 275 -11.11 15.53 -0.68
C SER A 275 -11.60 15.16 -2.09
N ILE A 276 -11.10 14.06 -2.63
CA ILE A 276 -11.47 13.51 -3.94
C ILE A 276 -12.07 12.11 -3.75
N LEU A 277 -13.31 11.90 -4.12
CA LEU A 277 -13.91 10.58 -4.32
C LEU A 277 -13.66 10.11 -5.75
N GLU A 278 -13.35 8.83 -5.90
CA GLU A 278 -13.07 8.20 -7.19
C GLU A 278 -14.00 7.00 -7.38
N ASN A 279 -14.77 7.04 -8.47
CA ASN A 279 -15.70 5.98 -8.87
C ASN A 279 -16.80 5.64 -7.85
N VAL A 280 -17.11 6.53 -6.91
CA VAL A 280 -18.22 6.35 -5.95
C VAL A 280 -19.54 6.75 -6.62
N VAL A 281 -20.59 5.96 -6.38
CA VAL A 281 -21.94 6.30 -6.86
C VAL A 281 -22.56 7.35 -5.92
N ILE A 282 -23.23 8.34 -6.48
CA ILE A 282 -24.02 9.33 -5.73
C ILE A 282 -25.48 9.28 -6.17
N ASN A 283 -26.39 9.63 -5.27
CA ASN A 283 -27.80 9.85 -5.60
C ASN A 283 -28.04 11.25 -6.19
N GLU A 284 -29.30 11.56 -6.53
CA GLU A 284 -29.71 12.86 -7.09
C GLU A 284 -29.40 14.06 -6.18
N GLN A 285 -29.24 13.85 -4.88
CA GLN A 285 -28.87 14.87 -3.90
C GLN A 285 -27.35 14.98 -3.69
N GLY A 286 -26.55 14.23 -4.46
CA GLY A 286 -25.09 14.20 -4.31
C GLY A 286 -24.61 13.44 -3.06
N VAL A 287 -25.45 12.58 -2.49
CA VAL A 287 -25.08 11.74 -1.34
C VAL A 287 -24.42 10.46 -1.84
N PRO A 288 -23.17 10.16 -1.42
CA PRO A 288 -22.51 8.91 -1.75
C PRO A 288 -23.24 7.67 -1.24
N ASP A 289 -23.42 6.68 -2.10
CA ASP A 289 -23.75 5.31 -1.73
C ASP A 289 -22.47 4.47 -1.74
N TYR A 290 -21.90 4.28 -0.55
CA TYR A 290 -20.68 3.50 -0.37
C TYR A 290 -20.87 1.99 -0.52
N SER A 291 -22.12 1.50 -0.59
CA SER A 291 -22.41 0.08 -0.83
C SER A 291 -22.53 -0.26 -2.31
N ASP A 292 -22.75 0.74 -3.17
CA ASP A 292 -22.91 0.56 -4.60
C ASP A 292 -21.56 0.43 -5.31
N SER A 293 -21.40 -0.69 -6.02
CA SER A 293 -20.20 -1.03 -6.81
C SER A 293 -20.44 -0.95 -8.33
N LYS A 294 -21.49 -0.23 -8.77
CA LYS A 294 -21.86 -0.04 -10.19
C LYS A 294 -20.66 0.21 -11.11
N TYR A 295 -19.72 1.04 -10.69
CA TYR A 295 -18.50 1.33 -11.43
C TYR A 295 -17.37 0.36 -11.07
N THR A 296 -17.19 0.06 -9.78
CA THR A 296 -16.14 -0.82 -9.27
C THR A 296 -16.33 -1.12 -7.77
N GLU A 297 -15.77 -2.23 -7.28
CA GLU A 297 -15.55 -2.43 -5.83
C GLU A 297 -14.32 -1.67 -5.29
N ASN A 298 -13.48 -1.13 -6.18
CA ASN A 298 -12.30 -0.34 -5.82
C ASN A 298 -12.63 1.15 -5.75
N THR A 299 -13.78 1.51 -5.16
CA THR A 299 -14.09 2.92 -4.92
C THR A 299 -13.11 3.50 -3.90
N ARG A 300 -12.72 4.77 -4.08
CA ARG A 300 -11.66 5.40 -3.29
C ARG A 300 -12.01 6.79 -2.83
N VAL A 301 -11.33 7.24 -1.79
CA VAL A 301 -11.21 8.64 -1.43
C VAL A 301 -9.74 9.00 -1.22
N CYS A 302 -9.31 10.14 -1.76
CA CYS A 302 -8.05 10.79 -1.45
C CYS A 302 -8.30 12.05 -0.62
N TYR A 303 -7.58 12.20 0.48
CA TYR A 303 -7.63 13.38 1.33
C TYR A 303 -6.25 13.66 1.93
N PRO A 304 -5.93 14.93 2.24
CA PRO A 304 -4.66 15.27 2.89
C PRO A 304 -4.64 14.70 4.31
N ARG A 305 -3.44 14.34 4.79
CA ARG A 305 -3.27 13.70 6.11
C ARG A 305 -3.81 14.57 7.24
N ASP A 306 -3.73 15.88 7.08
CA ASP A 306 -4.21 16.89 8.03
C ASP A 306 -5.73 16.84 8.27
N PHE A 307 -6.48 16.09 7.45
CA PHE A 307 -7.90 15.81 7.72
C PHE A 307 -8.12 14.75 8.81
N ILE A 308 -7.09 13.96 9.14
CA ILE A 308 -7.12 13.01 10.24
C ILE A 308 -6.69 13.74 11.52
N GLU A 309 -7.64 13.94 12.42
CA GLU A 309 -7.39 14.56 13.72
C GLU A 309 -6.33 13.76 14.51
N GLY A 310 -5.34 14.47 15.07
CA GLY A 310 -4.29 13.85 15.87
C GLY A 310 -3.21 13.11 15.08
N ALA A 311 -3.17 13.22 13.74
CA ALA A 311 -2.05 12.73 12.94
C ALA A 311 -0.72 13.34 13.39
N VAL A 312 0.37 12.58 13.29
CA VAL A 312 1.71 13.01 13.72
C VAL A 312 2.15 14.21 12.87
N PRO A 313 2.40 15.40 13.46
CA PRO A 313 2.69 16.62 12.70
C PRO A 313 3.93 16.49 11.81
N ALA A 314 4.97 15.82 12.31
CA ALA A 314 6.23 15.63 11.60
C ALA A 314 6.10 14.72 10.36
N ASN A 315 5.00 13.96 10.22
CA ASN A 315 4.86 12.91 9.21
C ASN A 315 6.00 11.86 9.28
N GLU A 316 6.58 11.71 10.48
CA GLU A 316 7.70 10.83 10.83
C GLU A 316 7.50 10.38 12.29
N GLY A 317 7.99 9.19 12.62
CA GLY A 317 8.05 8.65 13.98
C GLY A 317 9.41 8.01 14.26
N ASP A 318 9.60 7.57 15.50
CA ASP A 318 10.82 6.87 15.91
C ASP A 318 10.86 5.45 15.31
N GLU A 319 12.02 4.77 15.41
CA GLU A 319 12.14 3.37 14.98
C GLU A 319 11.08 2.47 15.67
N PRO A 320 10.54 1.47 14.96
CA PRO A 320 9.36 0.74 15.40
C PRO A 320 9.64 -0.15 16.61
N ASP A 321 8.83 0.00 17.66
CA ASP A 321 8.78 -0.93 18.79
C ASP A 321 8.21 -2.28 18.33
N SER A 322 7.20 -2.23 17.45
CA SER A 322 6.49 -3.41 16.95
C SER A 322 6.20 -3.38 15.44
N ILE A 323 6.21 -4.57 14.83
CA ILE A 323 5.77 -4.82 13.46
C ILE A 323 4.66 -5.87 13.51
N VAL A 324 3.59 -5.61 12.77
CA VAL A 324 2.44 -6.49 12.62
C VAL A 324 2.27 -6.86 11.15
N PHE A 325 2.35 -8.14 10.83
CA PHE A 325 1.97 -8.70 9.54
C PHE A 325 0.51 -9.15 9.59
N LEU A 326 -0.36 -8.44 8.89
CA LEU A 326 -1.79 -8.78 8.79
C LEU A 326 -2.03 -9.78 7.67
N THR A 327 -2.50 -10.96 8.04
CA THR A 327 -2.92 -12.01 7.12
C THR A 327 -4.41 -12.27 7.24
N CYS A 328 -5.10 -12.38 6.11
CA CYS A 328 -6.48 -12.80 6.06
C CYS A 328 -6.51 -14.29 5.69
N ASP A 329 -6.36 -15.17 6.68
CA ASP A 329 -6.25 -16.61 6.42
C ASP A 329 -7.62 -17.24 6.16
N LEU A 330 -7.87 -17.63 4.91
CA LEU A 330 -9.09 -18.34 4.50
C LEU A 330 -9.13 -19.79 5.01
N SER A 331 -8.00 -20.37 5.41
CA SER A 331 -7.95 -21.77 5.84
C SER A 331 -8.42 -21.98 7.27
N GLY A 332 -8.38 -20.93 8.10
CA GLY A 332 -8.74 -21.01 9.52
C GLY A 332 -7.69 -21.71 10.39
N VAL A 333 -6.46 -21.84 9.88
CA VAL A 333 -5.35 -22.58 10.52
C VAL A 333 -4.46 -21.64 11.32
N LEU A 334 -4.19 -20.43 10.81
CA LEU A 334 -3.29 -19.52 11.49
C LEU A 334 -3.90 -19.00 12.81
N PRO A 335 -3.13 -18.96 13.90
CA PRO A 335 -3.59 -18.40 15.17
C PRO A 335 -3.92 -16.91 15.03
N PRO A 336 -4.71 -16.33 15.94
CA PRO A 336 -5.05 -14.91 15.93
C PRO A 336 -3.82 -14.01 16.06
N VAL A 337 -2.78 -14.46 16.78
CA VAL A 337 -1.49 -13.78 16.91
C VAL A 337 -0.36 -14.81 17.08
N SER A 338 0.76 -14.59 16.37
CA SER A 338 2.01 -15.32 16.58
C SER A 338 3.17 -14.35 16.77
N ILE A 339 4.19 -14.80 17.49
CA ILE A 339 5.45 -14.08 17.71
C ILE A 339 6.49 -14.66 16.74
N LEU A 340 7.16 -13.76 16.02
CA LEU A 340 8.17 -14.12 15.03
C LEU A 340 9.56 -13.64 15.50
N ASN A 341 10.55 -14.52 15.41
CA ASN A 341 11.94 -14.07 15.39
C ASN A 341 12.27 -13.44 14.03
N GLU A 342 13.47 -12.90 13.86
CA GLU A 342 13.84 -12.17 12.64
C GLU A 342 13.84 -13.02 11.36
N ASN A 343 14.17 -14.32 11.46
CA ASN A 343 14.18 -15.21 10.30
C ASN A 343 12.76 -15.62 9.90
N ALA A 344 11.90 -15.91 10.89
CA ALA A 344 10.48 -16.14 10.67
C ALA A 344 9.78 -14.89 10.15
N ALA A 345 10.17 -13.71 10.64
CA ALA A 345 9.71 -12.43 10.12
C ALA A 345 10.07 -12.28 8.64
N ALA A 346 11.33 -12.54 8.25
CA ALA A 346 11.72 -12.53 6.85
C ALA A 346 10.96 -13.56 6.01
N TYR A 347 10.76 -14.79 6.52
CA TYR A 347 10.00 -15.83 5.83
C TYR A 347 8.55 -15.39 5.55
N HIS A 348 7.86 -14.86 6.56
CA HIS A 348 6.48 -14.40 6.42
C HIS A 348 6.37 -13.11 5.61
N PHE A 349 7.35 -12.21 5.70
CA PHE A 349 7.44 -11.01 4.86
C PHE A 349 7.60 -11.35 3.39
N LEU A 350 8.52 -12.26 3.05
CA LEU A 350 8.72 -12.74 1.68
C LEU A 350 7.54 -13.56 1.18
N SER A 351 6.92 -14.35 2.04
CA SER A 351 5.72 -15.10 1.68
C SER A 351 4.56 -14.16 1.37
N GLY A 352 4.29 -13.19 2.23
CA GLY A 352 3.17 -12.26 2.11
C GLY A 352 1.83 -12.97 1.93
N TYR A 353 1.63 -14.07 2.67
CA TYR A 353 0.42 -14.87 2.63
C TYR A 353 -0.77 -14.08 3.18
N THR A 354 -1.85 -14.03 2.42
CA THR A 354 -3.13 -13.42 2.81
C THR A 354 -4.23 -13.81 1.83
N ALA A 355 -5.39 -13.15 1.88
CA ALA A 355 -6.44 -13.25 0.88
C ALA A 355 -6.52 -11.98 0.01
N LYS A 356 -6.86 -12.15 -1.27
CA LYS A 356 -7.37 -11.04 -2.09
C LYS A 356 -8.80 -10.78 -1.68
N VAL A 357 -9.08 -9.60 -1.12
CA VAL A 357 -10.43 -9.19 -0.68
C VAL A 357 -10.84 -7.94 -1.48
N GLY A 358 -11.77 -8.14 -2.41
CA GLY A 358 -12.23 -7.13 -3.37
C GLY A 358 -11.19 -6.82 -4.46
N SER A 359 -11.66 -6.50 -5.66
CA SER A 359 -10.79 -6.23 -6.82
C SER A 359 -9.93 -4.96 -6.61
N THR A 360 -8.65 -5.01 -7.02
CA THR A 360 -7.79 -3.80 -7.14
C THR A 360 -7.06 -3.69 -8.48
N GLU A 361 -7.17 -4.72 -9.31
CA GLU A 361 -6.55 -4.85 -10.63
C GLU A 361 -7.64 -5.20 -11.65
N ILE A 362 -7.53 -4.66 -12.86
CA ILE A 362 -8.51 -4.89 -13.93
C ILE A 362 -8.55 -6.38 -14.28
N GLY A 363 -9.75 -6.98 -14.26
CA GLY A 363 -9.99 -8.35 -14.70
C GLY A 363 -10.04 -9.43 -13.60
N GLU A 364 -9.95 -9.06 -12.32
CA GLU A 364 -10.14 -10.01 -11.21
C GLU A 364 -11.63 -10.25 -10.91
N SER A 365 -12.10 -11.50 -10.94
CA SER A 365 -13.53 -11.88 -10.84
C SER A 365 -13.91 -12.73 -9.62
N LYS A 366 -12.95 -13.23 -8.83
CA LYS A 366 -13.24 -13.98 -7.60
C LYS A 366 -13.18 -13.07 -6.38
N SER A 367 -14.28 -13.02 -5.62
CA SER A 367 -14.43 -12.13 -4.46
C SER A 367 -13.48 -12.42 -3.30
N MET A 368 -13.04 -13.69 -3.13
CA MET A 368 -11.98 -14.09 -2.19
C MET A 368 -11.21 -15.32 -2.67
N ASP A 369 -9.88 -15.22 -2.72
CA ASP A 369 -8.95 -16.33 -2.95
C ASP A 369 -7.67 -16.09 -2.13
N PHE A 370 -6.96 -17.15 -1.76
CA PHE A 370 -5.69 -17.01 -1.08
C PHE A 370 -4.62 -16.51 -2.06
N THR A 371 -3.61 -15.80 -1.55
CA THR A 371 -2.53 -15.28 -2.37
C THR A 371 -1.23 -15.14 -1.57
N PHE A 372 -0.12 -15.19 -2.28
CA PHE A 372 1.21 -14.88 -1.76
C PHE A 372 1.73 -13.66 -2.50
N SER A 373 1.75 -12.51 -1.83
CA SER A 373 2.25 -11.27 -2.40
C SER A 373 3.53 -10.87 -1.68
N THR A 374 4.67 -11.18 -2.30
CA THR A 374 6.01 -10.89 -1.78
C THR A 374 6.10 -9.49 -1.16
N CYS A 375 6.67 -9.39 0.05
CA CYS A 375 6.80 -8.15 0.82
C CYS A 375 5.46 -7.45 1.13
N PHE A 376 4.34 -8.17 1.04
CA PHE A 376 2.97 -7.64 1.06
C PHE A 376 2.72 -6.55 0.00
N GLY A 377 3.47 -6.52 -1.10
CA GLY A 377 3.36 -5.45 -2.10
C GLY A 377 4.07 -5.74 -3.41
N ALA A 378 4.18 -7.00 -3.81
CA ALA A 378 5.01 -7.49 -4.92
C ALA A 378 5.02 -6.62 -6.18
N PRO A 379 3.88 -6.06 -6.67
CA PRO A 379 3.86 -5.20 -7.87
C PRO A 379 4.76 -3.96 -7.81
N PHE A 380 5.24 -3.57 -6.63
CA PHE A 380 5.93 -2.31 -6.40
C PHE A 380 7.41 -2.46 -6.02
N PHE A 381 7.95 -3.68 -5.93
CA PHE A 381 9.33 -3.93 -5.51
C PHE A 381 10.21 -4.28 -6.72
N PRO A 382 11.08 -3.36 -7.19
CA PRO A 382 11.86 -3.63 -8.40
C PRO A 382 13.11 -4.46 -8.16
N ARG A 383 13.64 -4.56 -6.93
CA ARG A 383 14.85 -5.34 -6.63
C ARG A 383 14.53 -6.80 -6.29
N PRO A 384 15.53 -7.70 -6.30
CA PRO A 384 15.37 -9.05 -5.79
C PRO A 384 14.85 -9.05 -4.34
N ALA A 385 13.90 -9.94 -4.05
CA ALA A 385 13.20 -9.96 -2.77
C ALA A 385 14.13 -10.10 -1.54
N GLY A 386 15.24 -10.85 -1.70
CA GLY A 386 16.26 -11.05 -0.67
C GLY A 386 16.86 -9.74 -0.14
N VAL A 387 17.01 -8.72 -0.99
CA VAL A 387 17.54 -7.40 -0.59
C VAL A 387 16.66 -6.75 0.49
N TYR A 388 15.34 -6.86 0.35
CA TYR A 388 14.40 -6.31 1.32
C TYR A 388 14.33 -7.15 2.59
N ALA A 389 14.44 -8.48 2.46
CA ALA A 389 14.48 -9.40 3.61
C ALA A 389 15.71 -9.17 4.48
N ASP A 390 16.91 -9.06 3.88
CA ASP A 390 18.15 -8.79 4.60
C ASP A 390 18.07 -7.45 5.35
N LEU A 391 17.45 -6.45 4.72
CA LEU A 391 17.29 -5.14 5.31
C LEU A 391 16.28 -5.15 6.48
N LEU A 392 15.18 -5.90 6.35
CA LEU A 392 14.24 -6.15 7.45
C LEU A 392 14.95 -6.83 8.62
N ILE A 393 15.71 -7.90 8.38
CA ILE A 393 16.46 -8.60 9.44
C ILE A 393 17.44 -7.66 10.14
N LYS A 394 18.23 -6.90 9.37
CA LYS A 394 19.20 -5.94 9.91
C LYS A 394 18.52 -4.94 10.84
N ARG A 395 17.38 -4.39 10.40
CA ARG A 395 16.60 -3.37 11.12
C ARG A 395 15.97 -3.93 12.40
N VAL A 396 15.28 -5.07 12.29
CA VAL A 396 14.67 -5.79 13.43
C VAL A 396 15.72 -6.12 14.49
N ARG A 397 16.87 -6.68 14.11
CA ARG A 397 17.95 -7.00 15.06
C ARG A 397 18.53 -5.76 15.71
N LYS A 398 18.82 -4.71 14.94
CA LYS A 398 19.43 -3.47 15.45
C LYS A 398 18.52 -2.79 16.48
N ASN A 399 17.23 -2.68 16.18
CA ASN A 399 16.29 -1.96 17.04
C ASN A 399 15.60 -2.86 18.08
N LYS A 400 15.85 -4.18 18.05
CA LYS A 400 15.14 -5.18 18.88
C LYS A 400 13.61 -5.09 18.73
N THR A 401 13.16 -4.76 17.52
CA THR A 401 11.74 -4.63 17.18
C THR A 401 11.04 -5.98 17.32
N LYS A 402 9.88 -5.99 17.98
CA LYS A 402 9.05 -7.20 18.13
C LYS A 402 8.22 -7.40 16.87
N VAL A 403 8.18 -8.62 16.34
CA VAL A 403 7.44 -8.91 15.09
C VAL A 403 6.33 -9.92 15.36
N PHE A 404 5.14 -9.61 14.85
CA PHE A 404 3.94 -10.40 15.05
C PHE A 404 3.27 -10.75 13.72
N LEU A 405 2.70 -11.95 13.64
CA LEU A 405 1.77 -12.36 12.58
C LEU A 405 0.36 -12.35 13.16
N VAL A 406 -0.54 -11.52 12.64
CA VAL A 406 -1.92 -11.38 13.15
C VAL A 406 -2.91 -11.82 12.08
N ASN A 407 -3.73 -12.81 12.42
CA ASN A 407 -4.77 -13.33 11.54
C ASN A 407 -6.07 -12.50 11.68
N THR A 408 -6.46 -11.80 10.63
CA THR A 408 -7.71 -11.04 10.50
C THR A 408 -8.77 -11.77 9.66
N GLY A 409 -8.47 -13.03 9.30
CA GLY A 409 -9.30 -13.96 8.55
C GLY A 409 -10.16 -14.83 9.46
N TRP A 410 -10.13 -16.14 9.22
CA TRP A 410 -11.07 -17.11 9.81
C TRP A 410 -10.48 -17.91 10.97
N THR A 411 -11.37 -18.46 11.80
CA THR A 411 -11.09 -19.37 12.91
C THR A 411 -12.20 -20.42 13.05
N GLY A 412 -11.87 -21.56 13.67
CA GLY A 412 -12.79 -22.68 13.88
C GLY A 412 -13.21 -23.43 12.62
N GLY A 413 -12.48 -23.22 11.52
CA GLY A 413 -12.74 -23.80 10.20
C GLY A 413 -12.33 -22.84 9.09
N GLY A 414 -12.13 -23.37 7.88
CA GLY A 414 -11.88 -22.56 6.69
C GLY A 414 -13.11 -21.75 6.24
N TYR A 415 -12.92 -20.87 5.26
CA TYR A 415 -13.99 -20.07 4.66
C TYR A 415 -15.18 -20.95 4.23
N GLY A 416 -16.39 -20.56 4.65
CA GLY A 416 -17.63 -21.33 4.45
C GLY A 416 -18.01 -22.25 5.60
N VAL A 417 -17.07 -22.60 6.49
CA VAL A 417 -17.31 -23.42 7.70
C VAL A 417 -17.04 -22.62 8.97
N GLY A 418 -15.86 -22.00 9.06
CA GLY A 418 -15.46 -21.19 10.20
C GLY A 418 -16.07 -19.80 10.20
N LYS A 419 -15.65 -18.99 11.17
CA LYS A 419 -16.10 -17.60 11.33
C LYS A 419 -14.91 -16.66 11.23
N ARG A 420 -15.14 -15.47 10.67
CA ARG A 420 -14.11 -14.42 10.67
C ARG A 420 -13.87 -13.95 12.11
N PHE A 421 -12.62 -13.65 12.46
CA PHE A 421 -12.30 -13.07 13.76
C PHE A 421 -13.11 -11.79 13.99
N PRO A 422 -13.77 -11.64 15.16
CA PRO A 422 -14.44 -10.41 15.50
C PRO A 422 -13.45 -9.25 15.59
N ILE A 423 -13.79 -8.09 15.01
CA ILE A 423 -12.96 -6.87 15.10
C ILE A 423 -12.54 -6.52 16.54
N PRO A 424 -13.41 -6.64 17.57
CA PRO A 424 -12.99 -6.42 18.96
C PRO A 424 -11.83 -7.31 19.41
N VAL A 425 -11.79 -8.58 18.97
CA VAL A 425 -10.69 -9.52 19.29
C VAL A 425 -9.40 -9.05 18.62
N THR A 426 -9.44 -8.72 17.33
CA THR A 426 -8.27 -8.19 16.62
C THR A 426 -7.77 -6.89 17.26
N ARG A 427 -8.66 -5.97 17.66
CA ARG A 427 -8.27 -4.75 18.37
C ARG A 427 -7.66 -5.03 19.74
N ALA A 428 -8.18 -5.99 20.50
CA ALA A 428 -7.57 -6.40 21.78
C ALA A 428 -6.14 -6.91 21.57
N ILE A 429 -5.88 -7.67 20.50
CA ILE A 429 -4.54 -8.14 20.13
C ILE A 429 -3.61 -6.97 19.79
N ILE A 430 -4.07 -6.05 18.92
CA ILE A 430 -3.27 -4.87 18.55
C ILE A 430 -2.96 -4.01 19.77
N ASN A 431 -3.94 -3.78 20.66
CA ASN A 431 -3.71 -3.06 21.92
C ASN A 431 -2.69 -3.81 22.80
N GLY A 432 -2.79 -5.13 22.93
CA GLY A 432 -1.83 -5.92 23.69
C GLY A 432 -0.40 -5.84 23.14
N ILE A 433 -0.25 -5.77 21.81
CA ILE A 433 1.03 -5.52 21.14
C ILE A 433 1.53 -4.11 21.46
N GLN A 434 0.71 -3.08 21.19
CA GLN A 434 1.06 -1.67 21.35
C GLN A 434 1.29 -1.28 22.81
N ASP A 435 0.65 -1.94 23.77
CA ASP A 435 0.83 -1.71 25.21
C ASP A 435 1.93 -2.59 25.82
N ASN A 436 2.64 -3.37 25.00
CA ASN A 436 3.70 -4.29 25.42
C ASN A 436 3.23 -5.30 26.50
N LYS A 437 2.01 -5.84 26.33
CA LYS A 437 1.34 -6.76 27.28
C LYS A 437 1.49 -8.24 26.94
N ILE A 438 2.16 -8.58 25.84
CA ILE A 438 2.45 -9.98 25.51
C ILE A 438 3.55 -10.50 26.44
N ASP A 439 3.24 -11.58 27.15
CA ASP A 439 4.17 -12.30 28.01
C ASP A 439 5.02 -13.28 27.18
N PHE A 440 6.30 -12.95 27.00
CA PHE A 440 7.24 -13.75 26.22
C PHE A 440 7.77 -14.99 26.98
N ASP A 441 7.50 -15.11 28.28
CA ASP A 441 7.86 -16.27 29.09
C ASP A 441 6.75 -17.33 29.14
N ASN A 442 5.52 -16.98 28.70
CA ASN A 442 4.34 -17.86 28.70
C ASN A 442 3.79 -18.12 27.29
N LEU A 443 4.57 -18.86 26.49
CA LEU A 443 4.26 -19.16 25.10
C LEU A 443 4.02 -20.66 24.86
N ALA A 444 3.13 -20.97 23.92
CA ALA A 444 3.01 -22.30 23.32
C ALA A 444 3.63 -22.33 21.91
N TYR A 445 4.15 -23.49 21.52
CA TYR A 445 4.79 -23.68 20.22
C TYR A 445 3.96 -24.59 19.30
N LEU A 446 3.61 -24.09 18.12
CA LEU A 446 2.85 -24.79 17.09
C LEU A 446 3.82 -25.46 16.11
N ASN A 447 4.20 -26.71 16.39
CA ASN A 447 5.30 -27.41 15.70
C ASN A 447 5.18 -27.45 14.17
N LYS A 448 4.00 -27.74 13.60
CA LYS A 448 3.80 -27.80 12.14
C LYS A 448 3.99 -26.42 11.48
N LEU A 449 3.48 -25.37 12.12
CA LEU A 449 3.56 -24.01 11.59
C LEU A 449 4.90 -23.33 11.89
N ASN A 450 5.68 -23.87 12.83
CA ASN A 450 6.90 -23.26 13.36
C ASN A 450 6.65 -21.86 13.96
N LEU A 451 5.56 -21.73 14.73
CA LEU A 451 5.10 -20.45 15.30
C LEU A 451 4.97 -20.53 16.82
N TYR A 452 5.28 -19.42 17.50
CA TYR A 452 5.00 -19.23 18.92
C TYR A 452 3.71 -18.42 19.09
N ILE A 453 2.86 -18.83 20.01
CA ILE A 453 1.62 -18.12 20.37
C ILE A 453 1.60 -17.83 21.87
N PRO A 454 1.00 -16.71 22.32
CA PRO A 454 0.77 -16.51 23.75
C PRO A 454 -0.28 -17.50 24.26
N ASN A 455 -0.10 -18.01 25.49
CA ASN A 455 -1.13 -18.84 26.14
C ASN A 455 -2.31 -18.01 26.65
N GLU A 456 -2.08 -16.75 26.99
CA GLU A 456 -3.08 -15.81 27.49
C GLU A 456 -2.81 -14.41 26.91
N LEU A 457 -3.88 -13.65 26.68
CA LEU A 457 -3.80 -12.24 26.31
C LEU A 457 -5.04 -11.52 26.82
N GLU A 458 -4.84 -10.43 27.57
CA GLU A 458 -5.94 -9.66 28.15
C GLU A 458 -6.94 -9.21 27.06
N GLY A 459 -8.23 -9.41 27.32
CA GLY A 459 -9.30 -9.07 26.37
C GLY A 459 -9.50 -10.06 25.22
N VAL A 460 -8.75 -11.17 25.18
CA VAL A 460 -8.92 -12.25 24.20
C VAL A 460 -9.27 -13.55 24.93
N ASP A 461 -10.33 -14.22 24.50
CA ASP A 461 -10.68 -15.54 25.00
C ASP A 461 -9.58 -16.55 24.61
N SER A 462 -9.02 -17.26 25.60
CA SER A 462 -7.91 -18.19 25.40
C SER A 462 -8.24 -19.33 24.44
N SER A 463 -9.52 -19.65 24.25
CA SER A 463 -9.98 -20.62 23.25
C SER A 463 -9.69 -20.20 21.80
N PHE A 464 -9.49 -18.89 21.54
CA PHE A 464 -9.08 -18.40 20.22
C PHE A 464 -7.57 -18.52 19.99
N LEU A 465 -6.74 -18.46 21.04
CA LEU A 465 -5.28 -18.34 20.89
C LEU A 465 -4.66 -19.59 20.25
N ASN A 466 -5.14 -20.76 20.64
CA ASN A 466 -4.79 -22.00 19.96
C ASN A 466 -5.85 -22.34 18.90
N PRO A 467 -5.57 -22.20 17.60
CA PRO A 467 -6.58 -22.39 16.56
C PRO A 467 -7.11 -23.83 16.57
N LYS A 468 -6.30 -24.83 16.94
CA LYS A 468 -6.72 -26.23 17.01
C LYS A 468 -7.87 -26.47 17.99
N THR A 469 -7.93 -25.73 19.10
CA THR A 469 -9.01 -25.87 20.10
C THR A 469 -10.31 -25.22 19.65
N SER A 470 -10.26 -24.34 18.64
CA SER A 470 -11.45 -23.68 18.09
C SER A 470 -12.18 -24.51 17.02
N TRP A 471 -11.53 -25.56 16.50
CA TRP A 471 -12.12 -26.45 15.50
C TRP A 471 -12.95 -27.55 16.17
N SER A 472 -14.05 -27.96 15.53
CA SER A 472 -14.89 -29.06 16.00
C SER A 472 -14.22 -30.43 15.89
N SER A 473 -13.27 -30.59 14.97
CA SER A 473 -12.42 -31.78 14.81
C SER A 473 -10.95 -31.37 14.75
N ALA A 474 -10.16 -31.99 15.62
CA ALA A 474 -8.71 -31.81 15.65
C ALA A 474 -8.03 -32.41 14.41
N GLU A 475 -8.61 -33.49 13.86
CA GLU A 475 -8.16 -34.15 12.66
C GLU A 475 -8.37 -33.28 11.42
N ASP A 476 -9.54 -32.63 11.31
CA ASP A 476 -9.84 -31.69 10.22
C ASP A 476 -8.89 -30.49 10.23
N TYR A 477 -8.59 -29.96 11.43
CA TYR A 477 -7.55 -28.93 11.60
C TYR A 477 -6.19 -29.43 11.11
N ASP A 478 -5.76 -30.62 11.54
CA ASP A 478 -4.44 -31.15 11.18
C ASP A 478 -4.31 -31.35 9.66
N LEU A 479 -5.37 -31.81 8.99
CA LEU A 479 -5.41 -31.99 7.53
C LEU A 479 -5.32 -30.65 6.79
N GLU A 480 -6.06 -29.62 7.21
CA GLU A 480 -5.98 -28.31 6.55
C GLU A 480 -4.64 -27.60 6.87
N CYS A 481 -4.10 -27.82 8.07
CA CYS A 481 -2.78 -27.35 8.45
C CYS A 481 -1.67 -27.92 7.55
N ASP A 482 -1.72 -29.21 7.23
CA ASP A 482 -0.75 -29.84 6.31
C ASP A 482 -0.84 -29.23 4.89
N LYS A 483 -2.05 -28.97 4.40
CA LYS A 483 -2.25 -28.30 3.10
C LYS A 483 -1.68 -26.88 3.11
N LEU A 484 -1.90 -26.12 4.20
CA LEU A 484 -1.36 -24.77 4.31
C LEU A 484 0.17 -24.78 4.37
N CYS A 485 0.77 -25.68 5.16
CA CYS A 485 2.22 -25.84 5.25
C CYS A 485 2.83 -26.13 3.86
N GLU A 486 2.21 -27.04 3.10
CA GLU A 486 2.66 -27.36 1.75
C GLU A 486 2.56 -26.17 0.80
N ARG A 487 1.46 -25.38 0.87
CA ARG A 487 1.33 -24.14 0.07
C ARG A 487 2.46 -23.16 0.37
N PHE A 488 2.80 -22.96 1.64
CA PHE A 488 3.93 -22.11 2.05
C PHE A 488 5.24 -22.62 1.48
N LYS A 489 5.57 -23.91 1.65
CA LYS A 489 6.81 -24.51 1.12
C LYS A 489 6.91 -24.39 -0.39
N GLN A 490 5.83 -24.66 -1.12
CA GLN A 490 5.81 -24.56 -2.58
C GLN A 490 6.00 -23.12 -3.06
N ASN A 491 5.33 -22.15 -2.41
CA ASN A 491 5.55 -20.74 -2.72
C ASN A 491 7.00 -20.31 -2.46
N PHE A 492 7.63 -20.82 -1.39
CA PHE A 492 8.94 -20.36 -0.96
C PHE A 492 10.10 -20.83 -1.85
N LYS A 493 9.93 -21.91 -2.63
CA LYS A 493 10.94 -22.43 -3.58
C LYS A 493 11.43 -21.42 -4.61
N LYS A 494 10.68 -20.35 -4.87
CA LYS A 494 11.06 -19.30 -5.84
C LYS A 494 12.07 -18.29 -5.29
N PHE A 495 12.30 -18.27 -3.97
CA PHE A 495 13.20 -17.30 -3.34
C PHE A 495 14.60 -17.87 -3.19
N ASN A 496 15.60 -17.05 -3.52
CA ASN A 496 17.01 -17.33 -3.26
C ASN A 496 17.46 -16.54 -2.03
N VAL A 497 17.38 -17.15 -0.85
CA VAL A 497 17.68 -16.54 0.46
C VAL A 497 18.43 -17.53 1.35
N SER A 498 18.90 -17.08 2.52
CA SER A 498 19.66 -17.93 3.43
C SER A 498 18.86 -19.12 3.97
N GLN A 499 19.58 -20.19 4.32
CA GLN A 499 18.96 -21.42 4.84
C GLN A 499 18.21 -21.16 6.16
N GLU A 500 18.70 -20.24 7.00
CA GLU A 500 18.03 -19.88 8.25
C GLU A 500 16.63 -19.28 8.02
N ILE A 501 16.43 -18.54 6.92
CA ILE A 501 15.11 -18.02 6.56
C ILE A 501 14.23 -19.17 6.08
N ILE A 502 14.75 -20.06 5.23
CA ILE A 502 14.02 -21.23 4.71
C ILE A 502 13.55 -22.13 5.87
N ASP A 503 14.45 -22.41 6.81
CA ASP A 503 14.19 -23.27 7.97
C ASP A 503 13.22 -22.63 8.98
N ALA A 504 13.01 -21.31 8.91
CA ALA A 504 12.04 -20.61 9.73
C ALA A 504 10.59 -20.79 9.25
N GLY A 505 10.37 -21.38 8.08
CA GLY A 505 9.03 -21.70 7.57
C GLY A 505 8.34 -22.89 8.25
N PRO A 506 7.09 -23.19 7.86
CA PRO A 506 6.36 -24.38 8.31
C PRO A 506 7.08 -25.70 8.00
N LYS A 507 6.92 -26.69 8.88
CA LYS A 507 7.65 -27.97 8.89
C LYS A 507 7.02 -29.06 8.04
#